data_AF-A0A353TCW8-F1
#
_entry.id   AF-A0A353TCW8-F1
#
_cell.length_a   1.000
_cell.length_b   1.000
_cell.length_c   1.000
_cell.angle_alpha   90.00
_cell.angle_beta   90.00
_cell.angle_gamma   90.00
#
_symmetry.space_group_name_H-M   'P 1'
#
loop_
_entity.id
_entity.type
_entity.pdbx_description
1 polymer ?
#
loop_
_entity_poly.entity_id
_entity_poly.type
_entity_poly.pdbx_seq_one_letter_code
_entity_poly.pdbx_strand_id
1 'polypeptide(L)' 'MKEKLLSRVSTFQDEMKEWMDVMHQNPELNMDTLETAKFIAGKLNSWGYAV' A
#
# COMPACT_ATOMS: atom_id res chain seq x y z
N MET A 1 -24.12 3.49 -0.39
CA MET A 1 -22.80 3.71 -1.05
C MET A 1 -21.65 3.62 -0.05
N LYS A 2 -21.67 4.38 1.05
CA LYS A 2 -20.65 4.34 2.11
C LYS A 2 -20.45 2.94 2.74
N GLU A 3 -21.53 2.23 3.06
CA GLU A 3 -21.47 0.89 3.66
C GLU A 3 -20.77 -0.14 2.77
N LYS A 4 -21.00 -0.10 1.45
CA LYS A 4 -20.35 -1.00 0.48
C LYS A 4 -18.85 -0.73 0.35
N LEU A 5 -18.44 0.54 0.48
CA LEU A 5 -17.02 0.91 0.49
C LEU A 5 -16.36 0.41 1.78
N LEU A 6 -16.99 0.63 2.93
CA LEU A 6 -16.47 0.15 4.23
C LEU A 6 -16.30 -1.36 4.24
N SER A 7 -17.29 -2.12 3.78
CA SER A 7 -17.21 -3.58 3.72
C SER A 7 -16.14 -4.08 2.76
N ARG A 8 -15.85 -3.33 1.69
CA ARG A 8 -14.79 -3.68 0.75
C ARG A 8 -13.42 -3.32 1.29
N VAL A 9 -13.26 -2.14 1.90
CA VAL A 9 -11.99 -1.73 2.52
C VAL A 9 -11.64 -2.64 3.69
N SER A 10 -12.62 -3.10 4.47
CA SER A 10 -12.36 -4.02 5.59
C SER A 10 -11.77 -5.36 5.15
N THR A 11 -11.95 -5.79 3.90
CA THR A 11 -11.31 -7.03 3.41
C THR A 11 -9.80 -6.87 3.19
N PHE A 12 -9.29 -5.63 3.17
CA PHE A 12 -7.86 -5.34 3.00
C PHE A 12 -7.14 -5.14 4.34
N GLN A 13 -7.80 -5.34 5.49
CA GLN A 13 -7.23 -4.99 6.79
C GLN A 13 -5.87 -5.66 7.06
N ASP A 14 -5.75 -6.94 6.74
CA ASP A 14 -4.51 -7.69 6.93
C ASP A 14 -3.40 -7.21 5.97
N GLU A 15 -3.76 -6.93 4.71
CA GLU A 15 -2.82 -6.38 3.72
C GLU A 15 -2.37 -4.96 4.11
N MET A 16 -3.26 -4.10 4.58
CA MET A 16 -2.91 -2.74 5.03
C MET A 16 -1.93 -2.78 6.20
N LYS A 17 -2.09 -3.76 7.10
CA LYS A 17 -1.15 -3.98 8.19
C LYS A 17 0.23 -4.40 7.66
N GLU A 18 0.27 -5.33 6.70
CA GLU A 18 1.51 -5.73 6.03
C GLU A 18 2.21 -4.54 5.36
N TRP A 19 1.48 -3.65 4.69
CA TRP A 19 2.06 -2.46 4.05
C TRP A 19 2.71 -1.54 5.09
N MET A 20 2.03 -1.34 6.23
CA MET A 20 2.59 -0.57 7.34
C MET A 20 3.83 -1.25 7.92
N ASP A 21 3.79 -2.56 8.16
CA ASP A 21 4.92 -3.30 8.72
C ASP A 21 6.15 -3.20 7.81
N VAL A 22 5.98 -3.36 6.49
CA VAL A 22 7.06 -3.22 5.49
C VAL A 22 7.65 -1.80 5.52
N MET A 23 6.82 -0.76 5.41
CA MET A 23 7.31 0.62 5.37
C MET A 23 7.90 1.08 6.71
N HIS A 24 7.37 0.60 7.84
CA HIS A 24 7.90 0.96 9.16
C HIS A 24 9.23 0.28 9.48
N GLN A 25 9.42 -0.96 9.02
CA GLN A 25 10.68 -1.68 9.17
C GLN A 25 11.77 -1.14 8.24
N ASN A 26 11.39 -0.49 7.14
CA ASN A 26 12.31 0.04 6.13
C ASN A 26 12.06 1.55 5.90
N PRO A 27 12.26 2.41 6.92
CA PRO A 27 12.06 3.84 6.75
C PRO A 27 13.15 4.42 5.83
N GLU A 28 12.72 5.28 4.92
CA GLU A 28 13.60 5.99 3.98
C GLU A 28 13.62 7.50 4.27
N LEU A 29 14.68 8.18 3.83
CA LEU A 29 14.83 9.62 4.02
C LEU A 29 13.98 10.40 3.02
N ASN A 30 13.61 11.63 3.40
CA ASN A 30 12.93 12.53 2.48
C ASN A 30 13.77 12.74 1.21
N MET A 31 13.09 12.65 0.05
CA MET A 31 13.67 12.75 -1.30
C MET A 31 14.58 11.58 -1.71
N ASP A 32 14.69 10.53 -0.89
CA ASP A 32 15.42 9.29 -1.18
C ASP A 32 14.57 8.07 -0.79
N THR A 33 13.37 7.97 -1.36
CA THR A 33 12.35 6.95 -1.04
C THR A 33 12.19 5.93 -2.17
N LEU A 34 13.30 5.41 -2.67
CA LEU A 34 13.31 4.57 -3.88
C LEU A 34 12.64 3.22 -3.65
N GLU A 35 12.90 2.55 -2.53
CA GLU A 35 12.31 1.23 -2.25
C GLU A 35 10.83 1.36 -1.85
N THR A 36 10.46 2.42 -1.12
CA THR A 36 9.05 2.73 -0.81
C THR A 36 8.27 3.02 -2.09
N ALA A 37 8.81 3.83 -3.00
CA ALA A 37 8.17 4.13 -4.27
C ALA A 37 7.99 2.88 -5.13
N LYS A 38 9.02 2.03 -5.19
CA LYS A 38 8.99 0.74 -5.90
C LYS A 38 7.99 -0.24 -5.29
N PHE A 39 7.89 -0.31 -3.96
CA PHE A 39 6.90 -1.13 -3.26
C PHE A 39 5.47 -0.71 -3.61
N ILE A 40 5.17 0.60 -3.54
CA ILE A 40 3.85 1.14 -3.87
C ILE A 40 3.53 0.89 -5.36
N ALA A 41 4.48 1.17 -6.26
CA ALA A 41 4.30 0.93 -7.69
C ALA A 41 4.02 -0.55 -7.99
N GLY A 42 4.74 -1.47 -7.34
CA GLY A 42 4.50 -2.90 -7.44
C GLY A 42 3.09 -3.31 -6.98
N LYS A 43 2.60 -2.77 -5.85
CA LYS A 43 1.23 -3.03 -5.37
C LYS A 43 0.18 -2.49 -6.33
N LEU A 44 0.31 -1.25 -6.80
CA LEU A 44 -0.63 -0.66 -7.75
C LEU A 44 -0.66 -1.41 -9.09
N ASN A 45 0.51 -1.81 -9.61
CA ASN A 45 0.59 -2.64 -10.81
C ASN A 45 -0.10 -4.01 -10.60
N SER A 46 0.07 -4.63 -9.42
CA SER A 46 -0.62 -5.88 -9.08
C SER A 46 -2.16 -5.77 -9.06
N TRP A 47 -2.67 -4.56 -8.85
CA TRP A 47 -4.11 -4.26 -8.92
C TRP A 47 -4.58 -3.89 -10.34
N GLY A 48 -3.66 -3.84 -11.32
CA GLY A 48 -3.96 -3.52 -12.71
C GLY A 48 -3.97 -2.03 -13.04
N TYR A 49 -3.44 -1.17 -12.17
CA TYR A 49 -3.24 0.25 -12.50
C TYR A 49 -2.03 0.42 -13.43
N ALA A 50 -2.13 1.35 -14.38
CA ALA A 50 -0.99 1.81 -15.16
C ALA A 50 -0.15 2.76 -14.30
N VAL A 51 1.09 2.36 -13.98
CA VAL A 51 2.04 3.05 -13.09
C VAL A 51 3.40 3.13 -13.74
#